data_AF-A0A4Q9Z5A9-F1
#
_entry.id   AF-A0A4Q9Z5A9-F1
#
_cell.length_a   1.000
_cell.length_b   1.000
_cell.length_c   1.000
_cell.angle_alpha   90.00
_cell.angle_beta   90.00
_cell.angle_gamma   90.00
#
_symmetry.space_group_name_H-M   'P 1'
#
loop_
_entity.id
_entity.type
_entity.pdbx_description
1 polymer ?
#
loop_
_entity_poly.entity_id
_entity_poly.type
_entity_poly.pdbx_seq_one_letter_code
_entity_poly.pdbx_strand_id
1 'polypeptide(L)'
;MNTKETDILNIILIIVSLALAFNLPFELFLFSYAFLGPLHYLTEINWLKEKNYFLRETKWIWFFVTMAFLLCVPLFLKLLSSTSLGSIAGYQNFLDFMNKIGDEIIVVSLMLALGLIYFKKKKQLILFLLLSLSVVITLLNYLPAMALTMVVFVPTIVHVYFFTLLFMIYGTIHSKSTPGIIAIVLLILVPLIIMTSHINTADYFPLKEKTVTSFNGSNFGILTFNLSHLFEATPEGAFNFMSVLAIKTQIFIAFAYTYHYLNWFSKTSVIGWNKNLSKTKTYTILAIWAVSIALYLYEYRIGFIALLFLSLIHVFLEFPLNMTSIKGIVAKVKVK
;
A
#
# COMPACT_ATOMS: atom_id res chain seq x y z
N MET A 1 -27.52 0.26 2.68
CA MET A 1 -27.10 -1.14 2.49
C MET A 1 -26.93 -1.82 3.83
N ASN A 2 -27.46 -3.03 4.00
CA ASN A 2 -27.15 -3.88 5.16
C ASN A 2 -25.82 -4.63 4.94
N THR A 3 -25.31 -5.32 5.97
CA THR A 3 -24.01 -6.03 5.89
C THR A 3 -23.98 -7.07 4.76
N LYS A 4 -25.09 -7.80 4.54
CA LYS A 4 -25.18 -8.83 3.50
C LYS A 4 -25.07 -8.23 2.09
N GLU A 5 -25.72 -7.09 1.86
CA GLU A 5 -25.63 -6.35 0.59
C GLU A 5 -24.21 -5.83 0.34
N THR A 6 -23.54 -5.33 1.37
CA THR A 6 -22.13 -4.90 1.27
C THR A 6 -21.21 -6.08 0.93
N ASP A 7 -21.43 -7.25 1.51
CA ASP A 7 -20.63 -8.43 1.21
C ASP A 7 -20.88 -8.98 -0.20
N ILE A 8 -22.12 -8.94 -0.69
CA ILE A 8 -22.43 -9.26 -2.10
C ILE A 8 -21.75 -8.27 -3.05
N LEU A 9 -21.81 -6.97 -2.72
CA LEU A 9 -21.10 -5.96 -3.48
C LEU A 9 -19.59 -6.25 -3.51
N ASN A 10 -18.98 -6.69 -2.40
CA ASN A 10 -17.57 -7.08 -2.39
C ASN A 10 -17.25 -8.23 -3.36
N ILE A 11 -18.10 -9.26 -3.44
CA ILE A 11 -17.92 -10.34 -4.43
C ILE A 11 -17.92 -9.76 -5.86
N ILE A 12 -18.89 -8.90 -6.18
CA ILE A 12 -18.98 -8.25 -7.48
C ILE A 12 -17.74 -7.41 -7.75
N LEU A 13 -17.28 -6.62 -6.77
CA LEU A 13 -16.10 -5.78 -6.90
C LEU A 13 -14.83 -6.60 -7.13
N ILE A 14 -14.68 -7.77 -6.50
CA ILE A 14 -13.56 -8.69 -6.79
C ILE A 14 -13.61 -9.13 -8.26
N ILE A 15 -14.76 -9.63 -8.73
CA ILE A 15 -14.92 -10.13 -10.10
C ILE A 15 -14.65 -9.02 -11.13
N VAL A 16 -15.25 -7.84 -10.93
CA VAL A 16 -15.09 -6.69 -11.84
C VAL A 16 -13.64 -6.21 -11.84
N SER A 17 -13.01 -6.09 -10.66
CA SER A 17 -11.61 -5.66 -10.57
C SER A 17 -10.69 -6.65 -11.27
N LEU A 18 -10.96 -7.96 -11.15
CA LEU A 18 -10.18 -9.01 -11.81
C LEU A 18 -10.37 -8.96 -13.32
N ALA A 19 -11.62 -8.84 -13.79
CA ALA A 19 -11.92 -8.73 -15.22
C ALA A 19 -11.24 -7.49 -15.83
N LEU A 20 -11.33 -6.33 -15.18
CA LEU A 20 -10.64 -5.12 -15.64
C LEU A 20 -9.11 -5.30 -15.65
N ALA A 21 -8.56 -5.96 -14.62
CA ALA A 21 -7.13 -6.20 -14.52
C ALA A 21 -6.61 -7.10 -15.65
N PHE A 22 -7.37 -8.12 -16.08
CA PHE A 22 -7.00 -8.94 -17.23
C PHE A 22 -6.99 -8.16 -18.55
N ASN A 23 -7.90 -7.19 -18.70
CA ASN A 23 -8.04 -6.45 -19.96
C ASN A 23 -7.03 -5.30 -20.09
N LEU A 24 -6.74 -4.57 -19.00
CA LEU A 24 -5.95 -3.33 -19.04
C LEU A 24 -5.05 -3.20 -17.80
N PRO A 25 -4.13 -4.14 -17.53
CA PRO A 25 -3.40 -4.21 -16.25
C PRO A 25 -2.52 -2.98 -15.98
N PHE A 26 -1.93 -2.39 -17.02
CA PHE A 26 -1.06 -1.22 -16.87
C PHE A 26 -1.89 0.04 -16.62
N GLU A 27 -2.85 0.34 -17.50
CA GLU A 27 -3.72 1.51 -17.40
C GLU A 27 -4.58 1.48 -16.15
N LEU A 28 -5.10 0.31 -15.78
CA LEU A 28 -5.91 0.15 -14.57
C LEU A 28 -5.08 0.46 -13.32
N PHE A 29 -3.84 -0.02 -13.25
CA PHE A 29 -2.98 0.29 -12.11
C PHE A 29 -2.69 1.79 -12.01
N LEU A 30 -2.33 2.45 -13.12
CA LEU A 30 -2.13 3.91 -13.14
C LEU A 30 -3.40 4.66 -12.75
N PHE A 31 -4.54 4.25 -13.28
CA PHE A 31 -5.83 4.85 -12.96
C PHE A 31 -6.17 4.70 -11.48
N SER A 32 -6.06 3.49 -10.95
CA SER A 32 -6.33 3.20 -9.55
C SER A 32 -5.39 4.00 -8.65
N TYR A 33 -4.10 4.07 -8.97
CA TYR A 33 -3.12 4.84 -8.20
C TYR A 33 -3.39 6.35 -8.24
N ALA A 34 -3.60 6.92 -9.43
CA ALA A 34 -3.70 8.37 -9.61
C ALA A 34 -5.08 8.95 -9.25
N PHE A 35 -6.16 8.21 -9.51
CA PHE A 35 -7.54 8.71 -9.34
C PHE A 35 -8.22 8.16 -8.10
N LEU A 36 -8.19 6.83 -7.89
CA LEU A 36 -8.88 6.20 -6.76
C LEU A 36 -8.08 6.32 -5.46
N GLY A 37 -6.75 6.16 -5.56
CA GLY A 37 -5.81 6.21 -4.43
C GLY A 37 -5.99 7.45 -3.55
N PRO A 38 -5.92 8.68 -4.08
CA PRO A 38 -5.93 9.88 -3.23
C PRO A 38 -7.27 10.08 -2.52
N LEU A 39 -8.39 9.73 -3.18
CA LEU A 39 -9.70 9.72 -2.53
C LEU A 39 -9.75 8.71 -1.39
N HIS A 40 -9.24 7.51 -1.62
CA HIS A 40 -9.16 6.47 -0.61
C HIS A 40 -8.29 6.93 0.58
N TYR A 41 -7.05 7.37 0.33
CA TYR A 41 -6.12 7.83 1.37
C TYR A 41 -6.75 8.93 2.23
N LEU A 42 -7.33 9.96 1.61
CA LEU A 42 -7.88 11.11 2.32
C LEU A 42 -9.14 10.77 3.12
N THR A 43 -10.04 9.95 2.56
CA THR A 43 -11.26 9.53 3.26
C THR A 43 -10.94 8.57 4.42
N GLU A 44 -9.96 7.70 4.26
CA GLU A 44 -9.49 6.80 5.31
C GLU A 44 -8.73 7.54 6.40
N ILE A 45 -7.80 8.43 6.07
CA ILE A 45 -7.10 9.27 7.08
C ILE A 45 -8.12 10.06 7.90
N ASN A 46 -9.14 10.63 7.26
CA ASN A 46 -10.22 11.30 7.98
C ASN A 46 -10.96 10.34 8.92
N TRP A 47 -11.28 9.12 8.47
CA TRP A 47 -11.93 8.12 9.33
C TRP A 47 -11.04 7.64 10.48
N LEU A 48 -9.75 7.40 10.24
CA LEU A 48 -8.76 7.02 11.26
C LEU A 48 -8.67 8.10 12.35
N LYS A 49 -8.72 9.39 11.97
CA LYS A 49 -8.75 10.50 12.92
C LYS A 49 -9.94 10.39 13.90
N GLU A 50 -11.12 10.05 13.41
CA GLU A 50 -12.33 9.86 14.23
C GLU A 50 -12.21 8.65 15.18
N LYS A 51 -11.29 7.71 14.87
CA LYS A 51 -10.96 6.55 15.71
C LYS A 51 -9.71 6.77 16.56
N ASN A 52 -9.22 8.01 16.69
CA ASN A 52 -7.95 8.33 17.36
C ASN A 52 -6.78 7.48 16.85
N TYR A 53 -6.82 7.09 15.57
CA TYR A 53 -5.83 6.24 14.92
C TYR A 53 -5.59 4.91 15.63
N PHE A 54 -6.56 4.42 16.42
CA PHE A 54 -6.42 3.21 17.25
C PHE A 54 -5.26 3.27 18.26
N LEU A 55 -4.80 4.49 18.58
CA LEU A 55 -3.73 4.76 19.52
C LEU A 55 -4.29 5.29 20.85
N ARG A 56 -3.60 5.00 21.95
CA ARG A 56 -3.93 5.59 23.27
C ARG A 56 -3.48 7.05 23.37
N GLU A 57 -2.32 7.35 22.79
CA GLU A 57 -1.75 8.70 22.73
C GLU A 57 -1.66 9.11 21.27
N THR A 58 -2.54 10.02 20.83
CA THR A 58 -2.62 10.45 19.42
C THR A 58 -1.39 11.23 18.95
N LYS A 59 -0.52 11.70 19.85
CA LYS A 59 0.71 12.42 19.47
C LYS A 59 1.68 11.56 18.64
N TRP A 60 1.63 10.23 18.78
CA TRP A 60 2.47 9.31 18.00
C TRP A 60 2.17 9.37 16.49
N ILE A 61 1.05 9.93 16.05
CA ILE A 61 0.79 10.15 14.62
C ILE A 61 1.88 10.99 13.95
N TRP A 62 2.46 11.96 14.67
CA TRP A 62 3.51 12.81 14.13
C TRP A 62 4.81 12.06 13.89
N PHE A 63 5.08 11.00 14.67
CA PHE A 63 6.18 10.10 14.36
C PHE A 63 5.92 9.42 13.00
N PHE A 64 4.73 8.83 12.80
CA PHE A 64 4.38 8.15 11.55
C PHE A 64 4.41 9.09 10.34
N VAL A 65 3.90 10.32 10.46
CA VAL A 65 3.95 11.34 9.41
C VAL A 65 5.39 11.73 9.09
N THR A 66 6.23 11.95 10.10
CA THR A 66 7.65 12.27 9.90
C THR A 66 8.39 11.12 9.23
N MET A 67 8.14 9.88 9.63
CA MET A 67 8.75 8.70 9.01
C MET A 67 8.32 8.54 7.54
N ALA A 68 7.03 8.73 7.23
CA ALA A 68 6.55 8.73 5.85
C ALA A 68 7.21 9.84 5.01
N PHE A 69 7.41 11.03 5.60
CA PHE A 69 8.13 12.13 4.95
C PHE A 69 9.59 11.78 4.67
N LEU A 70 10.32 11.27 5.66
CA LEU A 70 11.73 10.87 5.53
C LEU A 70 11.91 9.81 4.43
N LEU A 71 10.97 8.87 4.30
CA LEU A 71 10.99 7.87 3.23
C LEU A 71 10.84 8.46 1.83
N CYS A 72 10.17 9.61 1.68
CA CYS A 72 10.05 10.32 0.41
C CYS A 72 11.22 11.26 0.11
N VAL A 73 12.04 11.64 1.10
CA VAL A 73 13.15 12.59 0.94
C VAL A 73 14.11 12.21 -0.20
N PRO A 74 14.57 10.94 -0.36
CA PRO A 74 15.46 10.59 -1.47
C PRO A 74 14.87 10.92 -2.85
N LEU A 75 13.55 10.74 -3.01
CA LEU A 75 12.87 11.02 -4.28
C LEU A 75 12.81 12.53 -4.55
N PHE A 76 12.53 13.33 -3.52
CA PHE A 76 12.57 14.80 -3.63
C PHE A 76 13.98 15.31 -3.91
N LEU A 77 14.99 14.75 -3.23
CA LEU A 77 16.38 15.08 -3.51
C LEU A 77 16.70 14.78 -4.96
N LYS A 78 16.41 13.56 -5.44
CA LYS A 78 16.65 13.16 -6.84
C LYS A 78 15.97 14.07 -7.86
N LEU A 79 14.79 14.62 -7.55
CA LEU A 79 14.14 15.62 -8.41
C LEU A 79 14.95 16.92 -8.50
N LEU A 80 15.62 17.31 -7.42
CA LEU A 80 16.43 18.52 -7.33
C LEU A 80 17.90 18.31 -7.77
N SER A 81 18.30 17.08 -8.13
CA SER A 81 19.70 16.76 -8.44
C SER A 81 20.26 17.52 -9.64
N SER A 82 19.40 17.94 -10.57
CA SER A 82 19.77 18.74 -11.75
C SER A 82 19.82 20.25 -11.50
N THR A 83 19.54 20.70 -10.27
CA THR A 83 19.57 22.11 -9.88
C THR A 83 20.88 22.47 -9.18
N SER A 84 21.10 23.75 -8.86
CA SER A 84 22.27 24.19 -8.08
C SER A 84 22.40 23.47 -6.73
N LEU A 85 21.28 23.01 -6.15
CA LEU A 85 21.28 22.23 -4.92
C LEU A 85 22.04 20.89 -5.06
N GLY A 86 21.96 20.26 -6.24
CA GLY A 86 22.64 19.00 -6.54
C GLY A 86 24.17 19.12 -6.62
N SER A 87 24.68 20.34 -6.80
CA SER A 87 26.13 20.63 -6.84
C SER A 87 26.75 20.94 -5.47
N ILE A 88 25.94 21.01 -4.39
CA ILE A 88 26.44 21.29 -3.04
C ILE A 88 27.30 20.13 -2.54
N ALA A 89 28.44 20.46 -1.93
CA ALA A 89 29.31 19.47 -1.31
C ALA A 89 28.54 18.64 -0.26
N GLY A 90 28.60 17.32 -0.38
CA GLY A 90 27.88 16.39 0.51
C GLY A 90 26.46 16.04 0.08
N TYR A 91 25.92 16.62 -0.99
CA TYR A 91 24.59 16.28 -1.51
C TYR A 91 24.44 14.77 -1.82
N GLN A 92 25.40 14.18 -2.54
CA GLN A 92 25.35 12.75 -2.88
C GLN A 92 25.48 11.87 -1.63
N ASN A 93 26.39 12.20 -0.71
CA ASN A 93 26.53 11.48 0.56
C ASN A 93 25.23 11.48 1.37
N PHE A 94 24.51 12.62 1.39
CA PHE A 94 23.22 12.71 2.07
C PHE A 94 22.13 11.91 1.34
N LEU A 95 22.08 11.96 0.01
CA LEU A 95 21.16 11.16 -0.79
C LEU A 95 21.38 9.65 -0.55
N ASP A 96 22.63 9.20 -0.58
CA ASP A 96 23.00 7.81 -0.35
C ASP A 96 22.67 7.36 1.08
N PHE A 97 22.93 8.22 2.07
CA PHE A 97 22.50 7.98 3.45
C PHE A 97 20.98 7.81 3.56
N MET A 98 20.20 8.71 2.95
CA MET A 98 18.74 8.67 3.00
C MET A 98 18.18 7.44 2.26
N ASN A 99 18.79 7.03 1.14
CA ASN A 99 18.44 5.78 0.46
C ASN A 99 18.72 4.56 1.33
N LYS A 100 19.84 4.56 2.07
CA LYS A 100 20.25 3.45 2.92
C LYS A 100 19.31 3.21 4.10
N ILE A 101 18.77 4.27 4.71
CA ILE A 101 17.94 4.15 5.93
C ILE A 101 16.46 3.88 5.67
N GLY A 102 16.03 3.83 4.40
CA GLY A 102 14.62 3.68 4.03
C GLY A 102 13.98 2.42 4.60
N ASP A 103 14.76 1.35 4.65
CA ASP A 103 14.33 0.04 5.09
C ASP A 103 14.03 0.03 6.60
N GLU A 104 14.95 0.59 7.37
CA GLU A 104 14.83 0.74 8.81
C GLU A 104 13.63 1.62 9.18
N ILE A 105 13.35 2.68 8.41
CA ILE A 105 12.20 3.57 8.64
C ILE A 105 10.88 2.79 8.61
N ILE A 106 10.67 1.94 7.60
CA ILE A 106 9.44 1.16 7.46
C ILE A 106 9.31 0.18 8.63
N VAL A 107 10.37 -0.56 8.91
CA VAL A 107 10.32 -1.62 9.92
C VAL A 107 10.20 -1.04 11.33
N VAL A 108 10.94 0.01 11.67
CA VAL A 108 10.83 0.70 12.96
C VAL A 108 9.42 1.26 13.14
N SER A 109 8.81 1.82 12.10
CA SER A 109 7.43 2.30 12.16
C SER A 109 6.45 1.17 12.43
N LEU A 110 6.57 0.04 11.73
CA LEU A 110 5.72 -1.13 11.95
C LEU A 110 5.89 -1.70 13.37
N MET A 111 7.13 -1.82 13.85
CA MET A 111 7.44 -2.30 15.20
C MET A 111 6.91 -1.34 16.25
N LEU A 112 7.07 -0.03 16.07
CA LEU A 112 6.49 0.96 16.98
C LEU A 112 4.97 0.83 17.06
N ALA A 113 4.28 0.70 15.93
CA ALA A 113 2.83 0.49 15.93
C ALA A 113 2.45 -0.77 16.73
N LEU A 114 3.14 -1.89 16.51
CA LEU A 114 2.95 -3.12 17.28
C LEU A 114 3.18 -2.89 18.79
N GLY A 115 4.29 -2.25 19.14
CA GLY A 115 4.66 -1.94 20.52
C GLY A 115 3.62 -1.07 21.24
N LEU A 116 3.09 -0.05 20.56
CA LEU A 116 2.07 0.86 21.09
C LEU A 116 0.74 0.15 21.38
N ILE A 117 0.39 -0.88 20.59
CA ILE A 117 -0.82 -1.69 20.81
C ILE A 117 -0.65 -2.65 22.00
N TYR A 118 0.51 -3.32 22.12
CA TYR A 118 0.72 -4.36 23.12
C TYR A 118 1.22 -3.85 24.47
N PHE A 119 2.12 -2.86 24.50
CA PHE A 119 2.72 -2.38 25.73
C PHE A 119 2.02 -1.13 26.26
N LYS A 120 1.85 -1.05 27.59
CA LYS A 120 1.31 0.14 28.26
C LYS A 120 2.39 0.98 28.93
N LYS A 121 3.46 0.35 29.42
CA LYS A 121 4.54 1.01 30.15
C LYS A 121 5.63 1.46 29.18
N LYS A 122 6.04 2.72 29.27
CA LYS A 122 7.12 3.30 28.43
C LYS A 122 8.41 2.47 28.45
N LYS A 123 8.81 1.97 29.62
CA LYS A 123 10.01 1.11 29.76
C LYS A 123 9.92 -0.16 28.92
N GLN A 124 8.75 -0.81 28.88
CA GLN A 124 8.54 -2.02 28.06
C GLN A 124 8.54 -1.70 26.57
N LEU A 125 7.94 -0.58 26.18
CA LEU A 125 7.96 -0.10 24.80
C LEU A 125 9.40 0.16 24.33
N ILE A 126 10.20 0.88 25.12
CA ILE A 126 11.60 1.19 24.78
C ILE A 126 12.42 -0.11 24.66
N LEU A 127 12.29 -1.03 25.63
CA LEU A 127 13.00 -2.31 25.58
C LEU A 127 12.61 -3.12 24.34
N PHE A 128 11.31 -3.17 24.03
CA PHE A 128 10.82 -3.83 22.82
C PHE A 128 11.38 -3.20 21.54
N LEU A 129 11.41 -1.87 21.45
CA LEU A 129 11.96 -1.16 20.29
C LEU A 129 13.45 -1.44 20.11
N LEU A 130 14.25 -1.39 21.18
CA LEU A 130 15.67 -1.68 21.12
C LEU A 130 15.94 -3.12 20.68
N LEU A 131 15.17 -4.09 21.20
CA LEU A 131 15.27 -5.48 20.78
C LEU A 131 14.83 -5.67 19.33
N SER A 132 13.75 -5.01 18.90
CA SER A 132 13.28 -5.09 17.52
C SER A 132 14.31 -4.51 16.55
N LEU A 133 14.97 -3.40 16.92
CA LEU A 133 15.99 -2.78 16.10
C LEU A 133 17.23 -3.67 15.96
N SER A 134 17.68 -4.33 17.04
CA SER A 134 18.83 -5.24 16.95
C SER A 134 18.55 -6.44 16.06
N VAL A 135 17.34 -7.02 16.16
CA VAL A 135 16.90 -8.12 15.28
C VAL A 135 16.86 -7.64 13.83
N VAL A 136 16.30 -6.46 13.57
CA VAL A 136 16.16 -5.93 12.20
C VAL A 136 17.50 -5.64 11.56
N ILE A 137 18.42 -4.98 12.27
CA ILE A 137 19.79 -4.74 11.79
C ILE A 137 20.48 -6.08 11.50
N THR A 138 20.29 -7.08 12.35
CA THR A 138 20.86 -8.43 12.12
C THR A 138 20.26 -9.05 10.86
N LEU A 139 18.94 -9.03 10.70
CA LEU A 139 18.26 -9.57 9.52
C LEU A 139 18.69 -8.85 8.23
N LEU A 140 18.82 -7.52 8.26
CA LEU A 140 19.26 -6.73 7.11
C LEU A 140 20.67 -7.10 6.65
N ASN A 141 21.59 -7.36 7.59
CA ASN A 141 22.98 -7.71 7.27
C ASN A 141 23.17 -9.17 6.83
N TYR A 142 22.40 -10.10 7.39
CA TYR A 142 22.60 -11.54 7.15
C TYR A 142 21.57 -12.17 6.21
N LEU A 143 20.40 -11.56 6.03
CA LEU A 143 19.30 -12.07 5.19
C LEU A 143 18.70 -10.95 4.29
N PRO A 144 19.50 -10.38 3.36
CA PRO A 144 19.08 -9.22 2.56
C PRO A 144 17.83 -9.47 1.69
N ALA A 145 17.60 -10.71 1.24
CA ALA A 145 16.38 -11.06 0.51
C ALA A 145 15.10 -10.93 1.36
N MET A 146 15.19 -11.23 2.67
CA MET A 146 14.07 -11.10 3.59
C MET A 146 13.83 -9.63 3.97
N ALA A 147 14.88 -8.82 3.99
CA ALA A 147 14.77 -7.37 4.09
C ALA A 147 14.02 -6.76 2.90
N LEU A 148 14.37 -7.12 1.66
CA LEU A 148 13.69 -6.66 0.45
C LEU A 148 12.16 -6.90 0.52
N THR A 149 11.76 -8.04 1.09
CA THR A 149 10.34 -8.40 1.29
C THR A 149 9.64 -7.41 2.22
N MET A 150 10.28 -6.98 3.31
CA MET A 150 9.69 -6.05 4.28
C MET A 150 9.63 -4.62 3.75
N VAL A 151 10.57 -4.22 2.91
CA VAL A 151 10.73 -2.83 2.44
C VAL A 151 9.76 -2.52 1.32
N VAL A 152 9.74 -3.37 0.30
CA VAL A 152 8.93 -3.12 -0.89
C VAL A 152 7.50 -3.55 -0.64
N PHE A 153 7.28 -4.72 -0.05
CA PHE A 153 5.93 -5.30 0.01
C PHE A 153 5.08 -4.78 1.16
N VAL A 154 5.64 -4.40 2.32
CA VAL A 154 4.84 -3.90 3.46
C VAL A 154 3.95 -2.73 3.07
N PRO A 155 4.46 -1.62 2.50
CA PRO A 155 3.62 -0.49 2.09
C PRO A 155 2.92 -0.70 0.73
N THR A 156 3.21 -1.78 0.01
CA THR A 156 2.58 -2.09 -1.28
C THR A 156 1.66 -3.31 -1.14
N ILE A 157 2.06 -4.49 -1.59
CA ILE A 157 1.23 -5.69 -1.72
C ILE A 157 0.72 -6.21 -0.37
N VAL A 158 1.53 -6.20 0.68
CA VAL A 158 1.07 -6.60 2.01
C VAL A 158 -0.03 -5.65 2.47
N HIS A 159 0.13 -4.34 2.26
CA HIS A 159 -0.91 -3.37 2.60
C HIS A 159 -2.18 -3.58 1.77
N VAL A 160 -2.08 -3.43 0.45
CA VAL A 160 -3.27 -3.38 -0.41
C VAL A 160 -3.96 -4.74 -0.54
N TYR A 161 -3.25 -5.85 -0.41
CA TYR A 161 -3.82 -7.19 -0.59
C TYR A 161 -3.94 -7.97 0.73
N PHE A 162 -2.84 -8.13 1.48
CA PHE A 162 -2.84 -8.97 2.68
C PHE A 162 -3.61 -8.35 3.85
N PHE A 163 -3.41 -7.05 4.16
CA PHE A 163 -4.20 -6.39 5.20
C PHE A 163 -5.67 -6.25 4.79
N THR A 164 -5.97 -6.02 3.51
CA THR A 164 -7.35 -6.10 2.99
C THR A 164 -8.00 -7.44 3.30
N LEU A 165 -7.32 -8.55 3.02
CA LEU A 165 -7.78 -9.89 3.36
C LEU A 165 -8.00 -10.06 4.87
N LEU A 166 -7.05 -9.61 5.70
CA LEU A 166 -7.19 -9.67 7.16
C LEU A 166 -8.38 -8.87 7.67
N PHE A 167 -8.66 -7.70 7.11
CA PHE A 167 -9.85 -6.92 7.48
C PHE A 167 -11.15 -7.60 7.05
N MET A 168 -11.17 -8.23 5.87
CA MET A 168 -12.34 -9.01 5.44
C MET A 168 -12.58 -10.19 6.38
N ILE A 169 -11.52 -10.91 6.77
CA ILE A 169 -11.58 -12.00 7.76
C ILE A 169 -12.09 -11.46 9.10
N TYR A 170 -11.50 -10.38 9.60
CA TYR A 170 -11.89 -9.77 10.86
C TYR A 170 -13.36 -9.35 10.87
N GLY A 171 -13.83 -8.68 9.81
CA GLY A 171 -15.23 -8.29 9.65
C GLY A 171 -16.18 -9.50 9.60
N THR A 172 -15.82 -10.52 8.83
CA THR A 172 -16.63 -11.73 8.64
C THR A 172 -16.73 -12.58 9.90
N ILE A 173 -15.67 -12.67 10.70
CA ILE A 173 -15.70 -13.36 12.01
C ILE A 173 -16.77 -12.74 12.94
N HIS A 174 -16.97 -11.42 12.87
CA HIS A 174 -17.94 -10.71 13.70
C HIS A 174 -19.36 -10.78 13.12
N SER A 175 -19.52 -10.64 11.81
CA SER A 175 -20.84 -10.66 11.15
C SER A 175 -21.40 -12.06 10.92
N LYS A 176 -20.54 -13.09 10.87
CA LYS A 176 -20.86 -14.48 10.47
C LYS A 176 -21.55 -14.57 9.09
N SER A 177 -21.25 -13.64 8.19
CA SER A 177 -21.89 -13.50 6.89
C SER A 177 -21.37 -14.54 5.88
N THR A 178 -22.26 -15.36 5.31
CA THR A 178 -21.89 -16.33 4.26
C THR A 178 -21.33 -15.66 3.00
N PRO A 179 -21.93 -14.57 2.45
CA PRO A 179 -21.29 -13.84 1.35
C PRO A 179 -19.91 -13.28 1.70
N GLY A 180 -19.67 -12.88 2.95
CA GLY A 180 -18.35 -12.46 3.42
C GLY A 180 -17.30 -13.58 3.32
N ILE A 181 -17.68 -14.82 3.68
CA ILE A 181 -16.82 -16.00 3.52
C ILE A 181 -16.53 -16.26 2.04
N ILE A 182 -17.53 -16.19 1.17
CA ILE A 182 -17.36 -16.36 -0.28
C ILE A 182 -16.40 -15.31 -0.84
N ALA A 183 -16.53 -14.04 -0.44
CA ALA A 183 -15.64 -12.98 -0.88
C ALA A 183 -14.19 -13.22 -0.43
N ILE A 184 -13.96 -13.71 0.79
CA ILE A 184 -12.63 -14.08 1.31
C ILE A 184 -12.02 -15.20 0.46
N VAL A 185 -12.78 -16.29 0.24
CA VAL A 185 -12.30 -17.43 -0.55
C VAL A 185 -11.98 -16.99 -1.98
N LEU A 186 -12.88 -16.21 -2.60
CA LEU A 186 -12.66 -15.69 -3.95
C LEU A 186 -11.40 -14.83 -4.01
N LEU A 187 -11.20 -13.92 -3.05
CA LEU A 187 -10.00 -13.09 -2.99
C LEU A 187 -8.73 -13.95 -2.93
N ILE A 188 -8.68 -14.96 -2.05
CA ILE A 188 -7.55 -15.89 -1.92
C ILE A 188 -7.28 -16.65 -3.23
N LEU A 189 -8.30 -16.97 -4.01
CA LEU A 189 -8.16 -17.69 -5.28
C LEU A 189 -7.68 -16.80 -6.43
N VAL A 190 -7.79 -15.48 -6.34
CA VAL A 190 -7.43 -14.57 -7.44
C VAL A 190 -5.99 -14.76 -7.96
N PRO A 191 -4.94 -14.80 -7.10
CA PRO A 191 -3.58 -15.07 -7.57
C PRO A 191 -3.47 -16.41 -8.33
N LEU A 192 -4.15 -17.46 -7.87
CA LEU A 192 -4.15 -18.76 -8.55
C LEU A 192 -4.84 -18.69 -9.92
N ILE A 193 -5.97 -17.98 -10.02
CA ILE A 193 -6.68 -17.74 -11.29
C ILE A 193 -5.76 -17.01 -12.27
N ILE A 194 -5.06 -15.97 -11.83
CA ILE A 194 -4.11 -15.22 -12.67
C ILE A 194 -2.95 -16.11 -13.10
N MET A 195 -2.35 -16.86 -12.17
CA MET A 195 -1.19 -17.70 -12.47
C MET A 195 -1.52 -18.86 -13.43
N THR A 196 -2.71 -19.42 -13.36
CA THR A 196 -3.15 -20.52 -14.23
C THR A 196 -3.77 -20.06 -15.55
N SER A 197 -4.07 -18.76 -15.71
CA SER A 197 -4.62 -18.21 -16.95
C SER A 197 -3.64 -18.33 -18.12
N HIS A 198 -4.20 -18.53 -19.32
CA HIS A 198 -3.44 -18.45 -20.57
C HIS A 198 -3.29 -16.98 -20.97
N ILE A 199 -2.06 -16.51 -21.10
CA ILE A 199 -1.74 -15.13 -21.44
C ILE A 199 -0.89 -15.14 -22.71
N ASN A 200 -1.37 -14.46 -23.75
CA ASN A 200 -0.60 -14.18 -24.94
C ASN A 200 -0.04 -12.75 -24.84
N THR A 201 1.28 -12.61 -24.94
CA THR A 201 1.95 -11.31 -24.76
C THR A 201 1.54 -10.29 -25.84
N ALA A 202 1.19 -10.76 -27.04
CA ALA A 202 0.72 -9.91 -28.14
C ALA A 202 -0.58 -9.15 -27.82
N ASP A 203 -1.40 -9.65 -26.89
CA ASP A 203 -2.67 -9.00 -26.52
C ASP A 203 -2.45 -7.75 -25.65
N TYR A 204 -1.27 -7.63 -25.04
CA TYR A 204 -0.92 -6.56 -24.10
C TYR A 204 0.02 -5.51 -24.71
N PHE A 205 0.56 -5.78 -25.90
CA PHE A 205 1.62 -4.95 -26.49
C PHE A 205 1.40 -4.69 -27.99
N PRO A 206 1.83 -3.53 -28.51
CA PRO A 206 2.55 -2.46 -27.82
C PRO A 206 1.63 -1.64 -26.89
N LEU A 207 2.17 -1.20 -25.75
CA LEU A 207 1.47 -0.30 -24.86
C LEU A 207 1.37 1.10 -25.47
N LYS A 208 0.35 1.86 -25.05
CA LYS A 208 0.24 3.28 -25.40
C LYS A 208 1.46 4.04 -24.88
N GLU A 209 1.97 4.98 -25.67
CA GLU A 209 3.17 5.76 -25.32
C GLU A 209 3.05 6.43 -23.94
N LYS A 210 1.88 7.01 -23.64
CA LYS A 210 1.59 7.60 -22.32
C LYS A 210 1.70 6.59 -21.18
N THR A 211 1.28 5.35 -21.38
CA THR A 211 1.39 4.29 -20.37
C THR A 211 2.86 3.98 -20.10
N VAL A 212 3.67 3.85 -21.16
CA VAL A 212 5.11 3.56 -21.06
C VAL A 212 5.86 4.68 -20.34
N THR A 213 5.64 5.95 -20.72
CA THR A 213 6.30 7.10 -20.11
C THR A 213 5.93 7.24 -18.63
N SER A 214 4.67 7.00 -18.28
CA SER A 214 4.20 6.94 -16.90
C SER A 214 4.90 5.82 -16.09
N PHE A 215 4.89 4.58 -16.57
CA PHE A 215 5.51 3.46 -15.85
C PHE A 215 7.01 3.68 -15.60
N ASN A 216 7.73 4.17 -16.62
CA ASN A 216 9.15 4.47 -16.53
C ASN A 216 9.43 5.66 -15.59
N GLY A 217 8.57 6.68 -15.59
CA GLY A 217 8.70 7.84 -14.71
C GLY A 217 8.47 7.54 -13.22
N SER A 218 7.69 6.50 -12.90
CA SER A 218 7.31 6.15 -11.52
C SER A 218 8.22 5.13 -10.86
N ASN A 219 9.09 4.46 -11.64
CA ASN A 219 9.75 3.22 -11.23
C ASN A 219 8.75 2.13 -10.80
N PHE A 220 7.51 2.14 -11.29
CA PHE A 220 6.52 1.10 -10.95
C PHE A 220 6.95 -0.28 -11.43
N GLY A 221 7.81 -0.33 -12.46
CA GLY A 221 8.42 -1.57 -12.90
C GLY A 221 9.26 -2.27 -11.83
N ILE A 222 9.78 -1.56 -10.81
CA ILE A 222 10.53 -2.16 -9.70
C ILE A 222 9.64 -3.09 -8.87
N LEU A 223 8.38 -2.72 -8.63
CA LEU A 223 7.46 -3.58 -7.89
C LEU A 223 7.18 -4.87 -8.66
N THR A 224 6.90 -4.76 -9.96
CA THR A 224 6.66 -5.91 -10.84
C THR A 224 7.90 -6.80 -10.94
N PHE A 225 9.09 -6.20 -11.05
CA PHE A 225 10.36 -6.91 -11.02
C PHE A 225 10.57 -7.67 -9.70
N ASN A 226 10.50 -6.99 -8.56
CA ASN A 226 10.75 -7.61 -7.26
C ASN A 226 9.73 -8.72 -6.95
N LEU A 227 8.46 -8.54 -7.35
CA LEU A 227 7.43 -9.53 -7.12
C LEU A 227 7.57 -10.76 -8.04
N SER A 228 7.96 -10.56 -9.30
CA SER A 228 8.22 -11.67 -10.23
C SER A 228 9.48 -12.45 -9.86
N HIS A 229 10.51 -11.78 -9.34
CA HIS A 229 11.75 -12.42 -8.88
C HIS A 229 11.53 -13.41 -7.73
N LEU A 230 10.44 -13.28 -6.96
CA LEU A 230 10.05 -14.27 -5.96
C LEU A 230 9.64 -15.63 -6.57
N PHE A 231 9.24 -15.66 -7.83
CA PHE A 231 8.77 -16.87 -8.52
C PHE A 231 9.79 -17.40 -9.53
N GLU A 232 10.56 -16.52 -10.17
CA GLU A 232 11.64 -16.88 -11.08
C GLU A 232 12.89 -16.07 -10.75
N ALA A 233 13.97 -16.74 -10.36
CA ALA A 233 15.25 -16.09 -10.08
C ALA A 233 15.89 -15.63 -11.40
N THR A 234 15.52 -14.44 -11.88
CA THR A 234 16.16 -13.79 -13.03
C THR A 234 17.33 -12.92 -12.58
N PRO A 235 18.52 -12.99 -13.20
CA PRO A 235 19.63 -12.08 -12.90
C PRO A 235 19.19 -10.60 -12.95
N GLU A 236 19.76 -9.77 -12.08
CA GLU A 236 19.50 -8.32 -12.08
C GLU A 236 19.75 -7.73 -13.47
N GLY A 237 18.78 -6.97 -14.00
CA GLY A 237 18.87 -6.34 -15.32
C GLY A 237 18.39 -7.20 -16.50
N ALA A 238 18.07 -8.49 -16.31
CA ALA A 238 17.56 -9.37 -17.36
C ALA A 238 16.01 -9.46 -17.42
N PHE A 239 15.31 -8.69 -16.58
CA PHE A 239 13.85 -8.79 -16.51
C PHE A 239 13.16 -8.21 -17.73
N ASN A 240 12.45 -9.08 -18.43
CA ASN A 240 11.64 -8.70 -19.57
C ASN A 240 10.22 -8.34 -19.10
N PHE A 241 9.89 -7.04 -19.11
CA PHE A 241 8.53 -6.53 -18.85
C PHE A 241 7.48 -7.09 -19.82
N MET A 242 7.92 -7.65 -20.95
CA MET A 242 7.08 -8.30 -21.95
C MET A 242 6.86 -9.80 -21.67
N SER A 243 7.48 -10.36 -20.62
CA SER A 243 7.32 -11.77 -20.29
C SER A 243 5.91 -12.08 -19.78
N VAL A 244 5.48 -13.32 -19.98
CA VAL A 244 4.18 -13.80 -19.46
C VAL A 244 4.10 -13.63 -17.94
N LEU A 245 5.19 -13.90 -17.22
CA LEU A 245 5.24 -13.71 -15.77
C LEU A 245 5.08 -12.23 -15.40
N ALA A 246 5.80 -11.31 -16.07
CA ALA A 246 5.67 -9.88 -15.82
C ALA A 246 4.23 -9.37 -16.00
N ILE A 247 3.55 -9.80 -17.08
CA ILE A 247 2.16 -9.45 -17.35
C ILE A 247 1.24 -9.99 -16.25
N LYS A 248 1.39 -11.27 -15.87
CA LYS A 248 0.61 -11.88 -14.77
C LYS A 248 0.80 -11.16 -13.44
N THR A 249 2.05 -10.81 -13.12
CA THR A 249 2.38 -10.01 -11.94
C THR A 249 1.72 -8.63 -12.02
N GLN A 250 1.76 -7.97 -13.18
CA GLN A 250 1.11 -6.68 -13.36
C GLN A 250 -0.42 -6.75 -13.26
N ILE A 251 -1.06 -7.81 -13.79
CA ILE A 251 -2.49 -8.08 -13.61
C ILE A 251 -2.82 -8.20 -12.11
N PHE A 252 -2.01 -8.94 -11.36
CA PHE A 252 -2.21 -9.08 -9.92
C PHE A 252 -2.05 -7.74 -9.17
N ILE A 253 -1.02 -6.94 -9.48
CA ILE A 253 -0.83 -5.61 -8.89
C ILE A 253 -2.03 -4.71 -9.19
N ALA A 254 -2.47 -4.65 -10.46
CA ALA A 254 -3.60 -3.84 -10.88
C ALA A 254 -4.89 -4.24 -10.16
N PHE A 255 -5.16 -5.54 -10.07
CA PHE A 255 -6.28 -6.10 -9.31
C PHE A 255 -6.20 -5.68 -7.85
N ALA A 256 -5.06 -5.91 -7.18
CA ALA A 256 -4.91 -5.71 -5.75
C ALA A 256 -5.17 -4.25 -5.35
N TYR A 257 -4.56 -3.30 -6.08
CA TYR A 257 -4.75 -1.87 -5.84
C TYR A 257 -6.19 -1.43 -6.13
N THR A 258 -6.77 -1.86 -7.26
CA THR A 258 -8.14 -1.49 -7.63
C THR A 258 -9.15 -2.00 -6.61
N TYR A 259 -9.06 -3.29 -6.28
CA TYR A 259 -9.99 -3.90 -5.34
C TYR A 259 -9.83 -3.32 -3.95
N HIS A 260 -8.61 -3.05 -3.47
CA HIS A 260 -8.38 -2.42 -2.17
C HIS A 260 -9.15 -1.09 -2.02
N TYR A 261 -9.03 -0.20 -3.02
CA TYR A 261 -9.73 1.10 -2.99
C TYR A 261 -11.26 0.95 -3.09
N LEU A 262 -11.73 0.09 -4.00
CA LEU A 262 -13.17 -0.15 -4.15
C LEU A 262 -13.78 -0.83 -2.91
N ASN A 263 -13.04 -1.76 -2.28
CA ASN A 263 -13.44 -2.40 -1.03
C ASN A 263 -13.62 -1.37 0.08
N TRP A 264 -12.71 -0.40 0.22
CA TRP A 264 -12.90 0.72 1.14
C TRP A 264 -14.15 1.55 0.83
N PHE A 265 -14.33 1.97 -0.43
CA PHE A 265 -15.48 2.79 -0.82
C PHE A 265 -16.82 2.07 -0.62
N SER A 266 -16.85 0.73 -0.74
CA SER A 266 -18.07 -0.06 -0.51
C SER A 266 -18.54 -0.07 0.96
N LYS A 267 -17.65 0.21 1.92
CA LYS A 267 -17.92 0.04 3.37
C LYS A 267 -18.62 1.24 4.02
N THR A 268 -19.36 2.05 3.26
CA THR A 268 -20.10 3.21 3.79
C THR A 268 -21.15 2.84 4.83
N SER A 269 -21.83 1.69 4.70
CA SER A 269 -22.83 1.23 5.68
C SER A 269 -22.24 0.54 6.90
N VAL A 270 -21.17 -0.24 6.71
CA VAL A 270 -20.55 -1.07 7.75
C VAL A 270 -19.57 -0.26 8.59
N ILE A 271 -18.64 0.46 7.94
CA ILE A 271 -17.64 1.30 8.63
C ILE A 271 -18.18 2.71 8.89
N GLY A 272 -19.02 3.23 7.99
CA GLY A 272 -19.61 4.56 8.18
C GLY A 272 -18.62 5.70 7.99
N TRP A 273 -17.58 5.54 7.18
CA TRP A 273 -16.54 6.57 7.00
C TRP A 273 -17.09 7.90 6.48
N ASN A 274 -18.21 7.86 5.75
CA ASN A 274 -18.89 9.05 5.24
C ASN A 274 -19.75 9.79 6.28
N LYS A 275 -20.08 9.17 7.42
CA LYS A 275 -21.00 9.75 8.41
C LYS A 275 -20.46 11.03 9.08
N ASN A 276 -19.13 11.13 9.21
CA ASN A 276 -18.46 12.27 9.86
C ASN A 276 -17.80 13.23 8.86
N LEU A 277 -18.16 13.15 7.57
CA LEU A 277 -17.71 14.08 6.54
C LEU A 277 -18.59 15.33 6.53
N SER A 278 -18.08 16.42 7.10
CA SER A 278 -18.70 17.74 6.95
C SER A 278 -18.52 18.26 5.52
N LYS A 279 -19.31 19.27 5.13
CA LYS A 279 -19.16 19.95 3.83
C LYS A 279 -17.73 20.48 3.65
N THR A 280 -17.16 21.11 4.69
CA THR A 280 -15.78 21.62 4.67
C THR A 280 -14.78 20.50 4.42
N LYS A 281 -14.85 19.40 5.17
CA LYS A 281 -13.94 18.25 4.99
C LYS A 281 -14.06 17.69 3.57
N THR A 282 -15.28 17.57 3.05
CA THR A 282 -15.53 17.06 1.69
C THR A 282 -14.89 17.96 0.63
N TYR A 283 -15.08 19.29 0.72
CA TYR A 283 -14.44 20.22 -0.21
C TYR A 283 -12.92 20.21 -0.09
N THR A 284 -12.36 20.09 1.12
CA THR A 284 -10.90 19.93 1.30
C THR A 284 -10.39 18.65 0.65
N ILE A 285 -11.07 17.52 0.83
CA ILE A 285 -10.68 16.25 0.20
C ILE A 285 -10.73 16.37 -1.33
N LEU A 286 -11.82 16.92 -1.89
CA LEU A 286 -11.97 17.10 -3.33
C LEU A 286 -10.94 18.07 -3.90
N ALA A 287 -10.60 19.14 -3.18
CA ALA A 287 -9.56 20.08 -3.58
C ALA A 287 -8.17 19.42 -3.62
N ILE A 288 -7.79 18.70 -2.56
CA ILE A 288 -6.51 17.97 -2.54
C ILE A 288 -6.49 16.92 -3.65
N TRP A 289 -7.58 16.18 -3.85
CA TRP A 289 -7.70 15.20 -4.93
C TRP A 289 -7.53 15.82 -6.31
N ALA A 290 -8.21 16.94 -6.59
CA ALA A 290 -8.09 17.64 -7.86
C ALA A 290 -6.66 18.14 -8.10
N VAL A 291 -6.00 18.69 -7.08
CA VAL A 291 -4.59 19.10 -7.14
C VAL A 291 -3.67 17.91 -7.39
N SER A 292 -3.89 16.79 -6.70
CA SER A 292 -3.13 15.56 -6.89
C SER A 292 -3.21 15.03 -8.33
N ILE A 293 -4.41 15.00 -8.91
CA ILE A 293 -4.61 14.62 -10.31
C ILE A 293 -3.94 15.64 -11.24
N ALA A 294 -4.13 16.94 -10.99
CA ALA A 294 -3.55 17.99 -11.82
C ALA A 294 -2.02 17.92 -11.84
N LEU A 295 -1.37 17.68 -10.70
CA LEU A 295 0.08 17.48 -10.61
C LEU A 295 0.52 16.26 -11.43
N TYR A 296 -0.20 15.15 -11.32
CA TYR A 296 0.11 13.92 -12.05
C TYR A 296 -0.07 14.06 -13.57
N LEU A 297 -1.07 14.84 -14.01
CA LEU A 297 -1.30 15.13 -15.41
C LEU A 297 -0.34 16.19 -15.97
N TYR A 298 0.11 17.14 -15.13
CA TYR A 298 1.04 18.19 -15.51
C TYR A 298 2.46 17.65 -15.65
N GLU A 299 2.98 17.04 -14.57
CA GLU A 299 4.24 16.31 -14.65
C GLU A 299 4.24 15.07 -13.77
N TYR A 300 4.41 13.95 -14.44
CA TYR A 300 4.20 12.63 -13.91
C TYR A 300 5.10 12.33 -12.70
N ARG A 301 6.40 12.68 -12.78
CA ARG A 301 7.34 12.41 -11.67
C ARG A 301 6.96 13.17 -10.40
N ILE A 302 6.56 14.44 -10.55
CA ILE A 302 6.15 15.30 -9.42
C ILE A 302 4.85 14.78 -8.81
N GLY A 303 3.85 14.51 -9.65
CA GLY A 303 2.58 13.95 -9.20
C GLY A 303 2.76 12.60 -8.51
N PHE A 304 3.61 11.72 -9.06
CA PHE A 304 3.94 10.44 -8.43
C PHE A 304 4.52 10.62 -7.04
N ILE A 305 5.53 11.48 -6.86
CA ILE A 305 6.15 11.71 -5.53
C ILE A 305 5.11 12.26 -4.54
N ALA A 306 4.27 13.21 -4.97
CA ALA A 306 3.22 13.77 -4.13
C ALA A 306 2.18 12.71 -3.70
N LEU A 307 1.76 11.87 -4.64
CA LEU A 307 0.83 10.77 -4.38
C LEU A 307 1.43 9.67 -3.52
N LEU A 308 2.71 9.34 -3.74
CA LEU A 308 3.43 8.38 -2.93
C LEU A 308 3.55 8.85 -1.49
N PHE A 309 3.85 10.13 -1.29
CA PHE A 309 3.87 10.70 0.05
C PHE A 309 2.51 10.60 0.75
N LEU A 310 1.43 10.95 0.04
CA LEU A 310 0.08 10.82 0.58
C LEU A 310 -0.29 9.36 0.89
N SER A 311 0.07 8.43 0.00
CA SER A 311 -0.10 6.99 0.17
C SER A 311 0.66 6.49 1.41
N LEU A 312 1.92 6.89 1.59
CA LEU A 312 2.75 6.46 2.72
C LEU A 312 2.24 7.00 4.05
N ILE A 313 1.77 8.25 4.09
CA ILE A 313 1.10 8.78 5.30
C ILE A 313 -0.10 7.91 5.66
N HIS A 314 -0.96 7.61 4.68
CA HIS A 314 -2.12 6.75 4.90
C HIS A 314 -1.72 5.38 5.45
N VAL A 315 -0.79 4.68 4.78
CA VAL A 315 -0.29 3.36 5.19
C VAL A 315 0.27 3.38 6.62
N PHE A 316 1.13 4.35 6.94
CA PHE A 316 1.81 4.41 8.24
C PHE A 316 0.83 4.74 9.37
N LEU A 317 -0.15 5.61 9.11
CA LEU A 317 -1.22 5.92 10.07
C LEU A 317 -2.18 4.75 10.28
N GLU A 318 -2.23 3.80 9.36
CA GLU A 318 -3.07 2.60 9.45
C GLU A 318 -2.38 1.44 10.20
N PHE A 319 -1.05 1.45 10.36
CA PHE A 319 -0.35 0.38 11.07
C PHE A 319 -0.95 0.02 12.45
N PRO A 320 -1.37 0.97 13.32
CA PRO A 320 -2.02 0.62 14.57
C PRO A 320 -3.35 -0.13 14.38
N LEU A 321 -4.12 0.21 13.34
CA LEU A 321 -5.35 -0.51 12.97
C LEU A 321 -5.03 -1.94 12.50
N ASN A 322 -4.00 -2.10 11.65
CA ASN A 322 -3.53 -3.41 11.18
C ASN A 322 -3.20 -4.31 12.37
N MET A 323 -2.41 -3.82 13.32
CA MET A 323 -2.02 -4.55 14.52
C MET A 323 -3.20 -4.87 15.44
N THR A 324 -4.14 -3.92 15.58
CA THR A 324 -5.36 -4.12 16.36
C THR A 324 -6.25 -5.21 15.75
N SER A 325 -6.37 -5.24 14.43
CA SER A 325 -7.17 -6.23 13.70
C SER A 325 -6.57 -7.63 13.84
N ILE A 326 -5.25 -7.77 13.65
CA ILE A 326 -4.54 -9.04 13.88
C ILE A 326 -4.76 -9.54 15.30
N LYS A 327 -4.57 -8.68 16.30
CA LYS A 327 -4.81 -9.01 17.71
C LYS A 327 -6.25 -9.50 17.95
N GLY A 328 -7.22 -8.86 17.32
CA GLY A 328 -8.63 -9.23 17.39
C GLY A 328 -8.94 -10.59 16.75
N ILE A 329 -8.35 -10.90 15.60
CA ILE A 329 -8.48 -12.22 14.94
C ILE A 329 -7.92 -13.31 15.86
N VAL A 330 -6.68 -13.15 16.33
CA VAL A 330 -6.00 -14.14 17.18
C VAL A 330 -6.79 -14.41 18.47
N ALA A 331 -7.33 -13.36 19.10
CA ALA A 331 -8.13 -13.51 20.30
C ALA A 331 -9.41 -14.32 20.06
N LYS A 332 -10.05 -14.20 18.90
CA LYS A 332 -11.26 -14.96 18.57
C LYS A 332 -10.96 -16.42 18.20
N VAL A 333 -9.83 -16.69 17.56
CA VAL A 333 -9.41 -18.06 17.22
C VAL A 333 -9.04 -18.87 18.46
N LYS A 334 -8.37 -18.25 19.45
CA LYS A 334 -7.97 -18.93 20.71
C LYS A 334 -9.11 -19.27 21.67
N VAL A 335 -10.30 -18.71 21.46
CA VAL A 335 -11.48 -18.89 22.34
C VAL A 335 -12.38 -20.02 21.83
N LYS A 336 -12.05 -20.63 20.69
CA LYS A 336 -12.60 -21.90 20.23
C LYS A 336 -11.56 -23.00 20.40
#